data_AF-A0A8X6S9K8-F1
#
_entry.id   AF-A0A8X6S9K8-F1
#
_cell.length_a   1.000
_cell.length_b   1.000
_cell.length_c   1.000
_cell.angle_alpha   90.00
_cell.angle_beta   90.00
_cell.angle_gamma   90.00
#
_symmetry.space_group_name_H-M   'P 1'
#
loop_
_entity.id
_entity.type
_entity.pdbx_description
1 polymer ?
#
loop_
_entity_poly.entity_id
_entity_poly.type
_entity_poly.pdbx_seq_one_letter_code
_entity_poly.pdbx_strand_id
1 'polypeptide(L)'
;MHGNVQGFFFTHQIELFLWPACSHDRSPIENAGSMLAQRMAQGTSFAATLDQLSQYVEVAWTALPQGYIQSLFDSLPRRVAVVIANNGSATLTTHFVIIHTSQQAVILIV
;
A
#
# COMPACT_ATOMS: atom_id res chain seq x y z
N MET A 1 -4.98 -15.48 25.46
CA MET A 1 -3.72 -15.16 24.75
C MET A 1 -4.03 -14.04 23.78
N HIS A 2 -3.69 -12.79 24.10
CA HIS A 2 -3.78 -11.70 23.11
C HIS A 2 -2.61 -11.89 22.15
N GLY A 3 -2.86 -12.50 20.99
CA GLY A 3 -1.85 -12.65 19.96
C GLY A 3 -1.37 -11.26 19.55
N ASN A 4 -0.13 -10.92 19.88
CA ASN A 4 0.46 -9.67 19.41
C ASN A 4 0.66 -9.79 17.89
N VAL A 5 0.67 -8.64 17.21
CA VAL A 5 0.79 -8.56 15.74
C VAL A 5 2.05 -9.30 15.24
N GLN A 6 3.12 -9.30 16.03
CA GLN A 6 4.36 -10.04 15.75
C GLN A 6 4.14 -11.57 15.72
N GLY A 7 3.41 -12.11 16.70
CA GLY A 7 3.04 -13.52 16.75
C GLY A 7 2.14 -13.93 15.60
N PHE A 8 1.27 -13.04 15.13
CA PHE A 8 0.47 -13.27 13.92
C PHE A 8 1.36 -13.43 12.67
N PHE A 9 2.31 -12.52 12.45
CA PHE A 9 3.23 -12.61 11.31
C PHE A 9 4.09 -13.88 11.36
N PHE A 10 4.60 -14.22 12.55
CA PHE A 10 5.38 -15.44 12.75
C PHE A 10 4.53 -16.70 12.44
N THR A 11 3.31 -16.77 12.96
CA THR A 11 2.41 -17.92 12.77
C THR A 11 2.04 -18.14 11.31
N HIS A 12 1.85 -17.05 10.55
CA HIS A 12 1.44 -17.11 9.14
C HIS A 12 2.62 -17.04 8.17
N GLN A 13 3.87 -17.09 8.67
CA GLN A 13 5.09 -17.00 7.85
C GLN A 13 5.09 -15.79 6.91
N ILE A 14 4.56 -14.67 7.38
CA ILE A 14 4.53 -13.42 6.61
C ILE A 14 5.91 -12.78 6.69
N GLU A 15 6.58 -12.64 5.55
CA GLU A 15 7.83 -11.89 5.46
C GLU A 15 7.58 -10.39 5.61
N LEU A 16 8.39 -9.74 6.46
CA LEU A 16 8.30 -8.30 6.69
C LEU A 16 9.37 -7.58 5.87
N PHE A 17 8.96 -6.57 5.10
CA PHE A 17 9.88 -5.69 4.41
C PHE A 17 10.20 -4.48 5.30
N LEU A 18 11.47 -4.29 5.64
CA LEU A 18 11.90 -3.11 6.38
C LEU A 18 11.78 -1.85 5.52
N TRP A 19 10.73 -1.07 5.75
CA TRP A 19 10.47 0.17 5.04
C TRP A 19 11.02 1.38 5.83
N PRO A 20 11.64 2.37 5.18
CA PRO A 20 12.12 3.58 5.87
C PRO A 20 10.93 4.45 6.32
N ALA A 21 10.94 5.03 7.53
CA ALA A 21 9.87 5.99 7.90
C ALA A 21 9.96 7.26 7.07
N CYS A 22 8.87 8.03 7.11
CA CYS A 22 8.69 9.29 6.41
C CYS A 22 8.87 9.21 4.89
N SER A 23 9.09 8.03 4.30
CA SER A 23 9.07 7.75 2.86
C SER A 23 7.65 7.50 2.33
N HIS A 24 6.68 8.13 2.99
CA HIS A 24 5.26 8.05 2.67
C HIS A 24 5.02 8.53 1.24
N ASP A 25 5.75 9.54 0.79
CA ASP A 25 5.70 10.08 -0.58
C ASP A 25 5.97 9.02 -1.68
N ARG A 26 6.54 7.86 -1.31
CA ARG A 26 6.97 6.84 -2.26
C ARG A 26 6.68 5.39 -1.86
N SER A 27 5.65 5.13 -1.07
CA SER A 27 5.18 3.75 -0.95
C SER A 27 4.29 3.37 -2.16
N PRO A 28 4.25 2.09 -2.58
CA PRO A 28 3.25 1.62 -3.53
C PRO A 28 1.81 1.89 -3.05
N ILE A 29 1.56 1.85 -1.75
CA ILE A 29 0.21 2.06 -1.20
C ILE A 29 -0.23 3.52 -1.32
N GLU A 30 0.64 4.50 -1.11
CA GLU A 30 0.27 5.91 -1.32
C GLU A 30 0.00 6.23 -2.80
N ASN A 31 0.76 5.62 -3.71
CA ASN A 31 0.53 5.77 -5.15
C ASN A 31 -0.80 5.11 -5.59
N ALA A 32 -1.14 3.95 -5.01
CA ALA A 32 -2.43 3.29 -5.25
C ALA A 32 -3.59 4.09 -4.63
N GLY A 33 -3.41 4.60 -3.41
CA GLY A 33 -4.37 5.43 -2.70
C GLY A 33 -4.66 6.76 -3.41
N SER A 34 -3.62 7.42 -3.94
CA SER A 34 -3.78 8.63 -4.76
C SER A 34 -4.60 8.34 -6.02
N MET A 35 -4.33 7.21 -6.67
CA MET A 35 -5.06 6.77 -7.85
C MET A 35 -6.52 6.41 -7.55
N LEU A 36 -6.78 5.81 -6.38
CA LEU A 36 -8.13 5.54 -5.87
C LEU A 36 -8.87 6.86 -5.60
N ALA A 37 -8.25 7.80 -4.89
CA ALA A 37 -8.82 9.12 -4.61
C ALA A 37 -9.17 9.88 -5.89
N GLN A 38 -8.31 9.83 -6.91
CA GLN A 38 -8.59 10.43 -8.21
C GLN A 38 -9.82 9.81 -8.90
N ARG A 39 -9.96 8.48 -8.86
CA ARG A 39 -11.15 7.79 -9.40
C ARG A 39 -12.41 8.13 -8.63
N MET A 40 -12.30 8.18 -7.31
CA MET A 40 -13.41 8.52 -6.43
C MET A 40 -13.87 9.97 -6.56
N ALA A 41 -12.95 10.91 -6.83
CA ALA A 41 -13.25 12.34 -6.92
C ALA A 41 -14.35 12.71 -7.96
N GLN A 42 -14.63 11.82 -8.92
CA GLN A 42 -15.70 12.02 -9.91
C GLN A 42 -17.07 11.48 -9.46
N GLY A 43 -17.11 10.56 -8.48
CA GLY A 43 -18.32 9.85 -8.05
C GLY A 43 -18.74 10.08 -6.60
N THR A 44 -17.80 10.38 -5.69
CA THR A 44 -18.10 10.49 -4.24
C THR A 44 -18.87 11.75 -3.86
N SER A 45 -18.85 12.79 -4.70
CA SER A 45 -19.70 13.98 -4.51
C SER A 45 -21.20 13.66 -4.57
N PHE A 46 -21.57 12.48 -5.06
CA PHE A 46 -22.95 11.99 -5.15
C PHE A 46 -23.33 10.99 -4.05
N ALA A 47 -22.40 10.62 -3.16
CA ALA A 47 -22.69 9.72 -2.05
C ALA A 47 -23.42 10.47 -0.92
N ALA A 48 -24.66 10.09 -0.65
CA ALA A 48 -25.49 10.65 0.44
C ALA A 48 -25.44 9.80 1.71
N THR A 49 -24.94 8.55 1.64
CA THR A 49 -24.85 7.62 2.78
C THR A 49 -23.49 6.94 2.86
N LEU A 50 -23.17 6.38 4.03
CA LEU A 50 -21.97 5.56 4.21
C LEU A 50 -21.97 4.33 3.31
N ASP A 51 -23.12 3.67 3.11
CA ASP A 51 -23.22 2.50 2.23
C ASP A 51 -22.89 2.85 0.78
N GLN A 52 -23.38 4.00 0.30
CA GLN A 52 -23.06 4.49 -1.04
C GLN A 52 -21.57 4.80 -1.16
N LEU A 53 -20.96 5.42 -0.15
CA LEU A 53 -19.53 5.67 -0.12
C LEU A 53 -18.73 4.37 -0.18
N SER A 54 -19.09 3.37 0.63
CA SER A 54 -18.45 2.04 0.63
C SER A 54 -18.54 1.39 -0.76
N GLN A 55 -19.70 1.44 -1.40
CA GLN A 55 -19.87 0.90 -2.75
C GLN A 55 -18.97 1.61 -3.78
N TYR A 56 -18.86 2.95 -3.71
CA TYR A 56 -17.96 3.69 -4.59
C TYR A 56 -16.49 3.31 -4.36
N VAL A 57 -16.08 3.12 -3.11
CA VAL A 57 -14.72 2.70 -2.76
C VAL A 57 -14.44 1.30 -3.34
N GLU A 58 -15.36 0.34 -3.16
CA GLU A 58 -15.22 -1.02 -3.69
C GLU A 58 -15.14 -1.04 -5.22
N VAL A 59 -16.01 -0.29 -5.90
CA VAL A 59 -16.00 -0.19 -7.37
C VAL A 59 -14.69 0.46 -7.84
N ALA A 60 -14.25 1.55 -7.20
CA ALA A 60 -13.02 2.22 -7.59
C ALA A 60 -11.77 1.36 -7.32
N TRP A 61 -11.77 0.59 -6.22
CA TRP A 61 -10.70 -0.34 -5.84
C TRP A 61 -10.60 -1.52 -6.81
N THR A 62 -11.72 -2.17 -7.13
CA THR A 62 -11.76 -3.29 -8.07
C THR A 62 -11.41 -2.88 -9.50
N ALA A 63 -11.62 -1.61 -9.85
CA ALA A 63 -11.25 -1.03 -11.15
C ALA A 63 -9.79 -0.54 -11.24
N LEU A 64 -8.96 -0.69 -10.20
CA LEU A 64 -7.55 -0.31 -10.28
C LEU A 64 -6.83 -1.25 -11.29
N PRO A 65 -6.14 -0.70 -12.31
CA PRO A 65 -5.46 -1.53 -13.30
C PRO A 65 -4.35 -2.35 -12.66
N GLN A 66 -4.44 -3.68 -12.75
CA GLN A 66 -3.42 -4.59 -12.22
C GLN A 66 -2.02 -4.29 -12.80
N GLY A 67 -1.93 -3.92 -14.08
CA GLY A 67 -0.66 -3.52 -14.69
C GLY A 67 -0.04 -2.27 -14.04
N TYR A 68 -0.87 -1.32 -13.58
CA TYR A 68 -0.36 -0.17 -12.83
C TYR A 68 0.14 -0.59 -11.45
N ILE A 69 -0.63 -1.41 -10.73
CA ILE A 69 -0.22 -1.93 -9.41
C ILE A 69 1.10 -2.70 -9.54
N GLN A 70 1.23 -3.58 -10.53
CA GLN A 70 2.47 -4.29 -10.82
C GLN A 70 3.63 -3.32 -11.10
N SER A 71 3.42 -2.28 -11.91
CA SER A 71 4.46 -1.29 -12.20
C SER A 71 4.97 -0.55 -10.95
N LEU A 72 4.11 -0.38 -9.92
CA LEU A 72 4.53 0.18 -8.64
C LEU A 72 5.53 -0.73 -7.93
N PHE A 73 5.27 -2.04 -7.92
CA PHE A 73 6.20 -3.04 -7.37
C PHE A 73 7.48 -3.13 -8.20
N ASP A 74 7.38 -3.18 -9.53
CA ASP A 74 8.54 -3.25 -10.43
C ASP A 74 9.44 -2.02 -10.31
N SER A 75 8.88 -0.88 -9.89
CA SER A 75 9.63 0.35 -9.65
C SER A 75 10.39 0.39 -8.33
N LEU A 76 10.06 -0.50 -7.37
CA LEU A 76 10.63 -0.47 -6.01
C LEU A 76 12.16 -0.55 -5.99
N PRO A 77 12.83 -1.47 -6.70
CA PRO A 77 14.29 -1.56 -6.65
C PRO A 77 14.97 -0.25 -7.08
N ARG A 78 14.44 0.40 -8.12
CA ARG A 78 14.92 1.69 -8.61
C ARG A 78 14.73 2.80 -7.57
N ARG A 79 13.56 2.85 -6.93
CA ARG A 79 13.23 3.86 -5.90
C ARG A 79 14.12 3.70 -4.67
N VAL A 80 14.33 2.46 -4.22
CA VAL A 80 15.26 2.13 -3.13
C VAL A 80 16.68 2.56 -3.49
N ALA A 81 17.16 2.27 -4.70
CA ALA A 81 18.48 2.70 -5.15
C ALA A 81 18.64 4.23 -5.12
N VAL A 82 17.60 5.00 -5.51
CA VAL A 82 17.60 6.47 -5.42
C VAL A 82 17.65 6.95 -3.96
N VAL A 83 16.95 6.29 -3.04
CA VAL A 83 17.00 6.64 -1.60
C VAL A 83 18.40 6.42 -1.04
N ILE A 84 19.02 5.28 -1.40
CA ILE A 84 20.40 4.95 -1.00
C ILE A 84 21.38 5.98 -1.56
N ALA A 85 21.28 6.31 -2.85
CA ALA A 85 22.14 7.29 -3.50
C ALA A 85 22.04 8.70 -2.89
N ASN A 86 20.89 9.05 -2.30
CA ASN A 86 20.66 10.33 -1.63
C ASN A 86 20.95 10.28 -0.11
N ASN A 87 21.68 9.27 0.38
CA ASN A 87 22.07 9.09 1.78
C ASN A 87 20.90 9.16 2.78
N GLY A 88 19.71 8.70 2.39
CA GLY A 88 18.56 8.68 3.30
C GLY A 88 18.05 10.07 3.71
N SER A 89 18.25 11.09 2.86
CA SER A 89 17.73 12.46 3.06
C SER A 89 16.19 12.52 2.89
N ALA A 90 15.49 11.74 3.70
CA ALA A 90 14.09 11.77 4.16
C ALA A 90 14.01 10.70 5.28
N THR A 91 13.95 11.16 6.53
CA THR A 91 14.60 10.55 7.71
C THR A 91 13.71 9.60 8.57
N LEU A 92 14.40 8.65 9.24
CA LEU A 92 14.05 7.80 10.41
C LEU A 92 13.05 6.66 10.19
N THR A 93 12.88 5.74 11.15
CA THR A 93 12.49 4.32 10.96
C THR A 93 11.09 3.97 11.51
N THR A 94 10.24 3.29 10.72
CA THR A 94 8.93 2.73 11.13
C THR A 94 8.58 1.59 10.19
N HIS A 95 8.11 0.47 10.75
CA HIS A 95 7.88 -0.80 10.05
C HIS A 95 6.59 -0.75 9.22
N PHE A 96 6.63 -1.18 7.96
CA PHE A 96 5.45 -1.49 7.16
C PHE A 96 5.51 -2.97 6.73
N VAL A 97 4.34 -3.57 6.47
CA VAL A 97 4.18 -4.98 6.09
C VAL A 97 3.92 -5.05 4.59
N ILE A 98 4.72 -5.82 3.84
CA ILE A 98 4.40 -6.19 2.46
C ILE A 98 4.15 -7.69 2.45
N ILE A 99 2.91 -8.12 2.24
CA ILE A 99 2.57 -9.54 2.14
C ILE A 99 2.81 -9.97 0.69
N HIS A 100 3.88 -10.73 0.45
CA HIS A 100 4.06 -11.44 -0.80
C HIS A 100 3.38 -12.81 -0.68
N THR A 101 2.27 -13.04 -1.37
CA THR A 101 1.70 -14.39 -1.52
C THR A 101 2.21 -15.00 -2.82
N SER A 102 2.42 -16.32 -2.86
CA SER A 102 3.07 -17.05 -3.97
C SER A 102 2.35 -16.98 -5.32
N GLN A 103 1.21 -16.30 -5.41
CA GLN A 103 0.37 -16.20 -6.61
C GLN A 103 -0.11 -14.76 -6.90
N GLN A 104 0.09 -13.78 -6.01
CA GLN A 104 -0.32 -12.37 -6.20
C GLN A 104 0.28 -11.45 -5.14
N ALA A 105 0.67 -10.23 -5.54
CA ALA A 105 0.98 -9.15 -4.62
C ALA A 105 -0.32 -8.58 -4.06
N VAL A 106 -0.63 -8.90 -2.80
CA VAL A 106 -1.82 -8.38 -2.11
C VAL A 106 -1.36 -7.39 -1.06
N ILE A 107 -1.76 -6.12 -1.21
CA ILE A 107 -1.56 -5.12 -0.15
C ILE A 107 -2.68 -5.33 0.87
N LEU A 108 -2.34 -5.86 2.04
CA LEU A 108 -3.24 -5.94 3.19
C LEU A 108 -2.84 -4.86 4.20
N ILE A 109 -3.81 -4.01 4.56
CA ILE A 109 -3.69 -3.01 5.63
C ILE A 109 -3.88 -3.76 6.95
N VAL A 110 -2.94 -3.60 7.88
CA VAL A 110 -3.15 -3.86 9.31
C VAL A 110 -2.83 -2.59 10.07
#